data_AF-D1JUA9-F1
#
_entry.id   AF-D1JUA9-F1
#
_cell.length_a   1.000
_cell.length_b   1.000
_cell.length_c   1.000
_cell.angle_alpha   90.00
_cell.angle_beta   90.00
_cell.angle_gamma   90.00
#
_symmetry.space_group_name_H-M   'P 1'
#
loop_
_entity.id
_entity.type
_entity.pdbx_description
1 polymer ?
#
loop_
_entity_poly.entity_id
_entity_poly.type
_entity_poly.pdbx_seq_one_letter_code
_entity_poly.pdbx_strand_id
1 'polypeptide(L)'
;MKKVLVAVALVMGLGSSVAFAQNAENANAVVATAQAPQDEYTKIEVKDLPAAVTEALGKAYPESTIKEASVTTKEEGKFYKVVVTQKDGTDVTVVLNEKGEEVK
;
A
#
# COMPACT_ATOMS: atom_id res chain seq x y z
N MET A 1 -26.77 56.78 -13.60
CA MET A 1 -25.83 56.89 -12.45
C MET A 1 -26.07 55.66 -11.58
N LYS A 2 -25.12 54.78 -11.25
CA LYS A 2 -23.77 55.00 -10.73
C LYS A 2 -22.83 53.92 -11.26
N LYS A 3 -21.66 54.37 -11.68
CA LYS A 3 -20.52 53.53 -12.03
C LYS A 3 -19.95 52.99 -10.73
N VAL A 4 -19.78 51.67 -10.61
CA VAL A 4 -18.84 51.11 -9.64
C VAL A 4 -17.98 50.11 -10.39
N LEU A 5 -16.75 50.56 -10.63
CA LEU A 5 -15.64 49.80 -11.15
C LEU A 5 -15.36 48.65 -10.19
N VAL A 6 -15.42 47.41 -10.70
CA VAL A 6 -14.94 46.24 -9.99
C VAL A 6 -13.42 46.28 -10.04
N ALA A 7 -12.84 46.59 -8.88
CA ALA A 7 -11.41 46.67 -8.68
C ALA A 7 -10.77 45.28 -8.74
N VAL A 8 -9.69 45.20 -9.51
CA VAL A 8 -8.64 44.20 -9.44
C VAL A 8 -8.14 44.09 -8.00
N ALA A 9 -8.16 42.90 -7.42
CA ALA A 9 -7.43 42.61 -6.19
C ALA A 9 -6.89 41.17 -6.21
N LEU A 10 -5.60 41.10 -6.53
CA LEU A 10 -4.59 40.22 -5.96
C LEU A 10 -4.75 38.70 -6.15
N VAL A 11 -4.17 38.23 -7.25
CA VAL A 11 -3.56 36.90 -7.36
C VAL A 11 -2.63 36.69 -6.16
N MET A 12 -3.04 35.83 -5.22
CA MET A 12 -2.13 35.17 -4.29
C MET A 12 -1.63 33.89 -4.96
N GLY A 13 -0.62 34.05 -5.80
CA GLY A 13 0.25 32.95 -6.19
C GLY A 13 1.61 33.18 -5.55
N LEU A 14 1.99 32.35 -4.58
CA LEU A 14 3.36 31.89 -4.30
C LEU A 14 3.27 30.73 -3.31
N GLY A 15 3.28 29.52 -3.84
CA GLY A 15 3.34 28.29 -3.03
C GLY A 15 3.70 27.06 -3.85
N SER A 16 4.37 27.24 -4.99
CA SER A 16 4.89 26.11 -5.77
C SER A 16 6.29 25.81 -5.28
N SER A 17 6.42 24.90 -4.32
CA SER A 17 7.70 24.33 -3.94
C SER A 17 7.49 22.89 -3.48
N VAL A 18 7.63 21.95 -4.40
CA VAL A 18 8.43 20.74 -4.17
C VAL A 18 9.00 20.31 -5.53
N ALA A 19 10.30 20.59 -5.72
CA ALA A 19 11.07 20.00 -6.80
C ALA A 19 11.31 18.53 -6.45
N PHE A 20 10.82 17.62 -7.29
CA PHE A 20 11.24 16.23 -7.27
C PHE A 20 12.68 16.16 -7.78
N ALA A 21 13.63 16.08 -6.85
CA ALA A 21 15.01 15.81 -7.15
C ALA A 21 15.55 14.85 -6.08
N GLN A 22 15.55 13.55 -6.37
CA GLN A 22 16.61 12.71 -5.85
C GLN A 22 16.80 11.49 -6.74
N ASN A 23 17.83 11.64 -7.57
CA ASN A 23 18.55 10.59 -8.26
C ASN A 23 19.22 9.65 -7.25
N ALA A 24 19.42 8.42 -7.69
CA ALA A 24 20.04 7.27 -7.03
C ALA A 24 21.21 7.58 -6.07
N GLU A 25 21.21 6.86 -4.94
CA GLU A 25 22.29 5.99 -4.43
C GLU A 25 22.35 5.98 -2.89
N ASN A 26 22.15 4.78 -2.33
CA ASN A 26 22.71 4.28 -1.08
C ASN A 26 22.90 5.25 0.11
N ALA A 27 22.00 5.18 1.09
CA ALA A 27 22.30 4.65 2.42
C ALA A 27 21.14 4.93 3.39
N ASN A 28 20.70 3.86 4.05
CA ASN A 28 20.00 3.82 5.33
C ASN A 28 19.79 5.17 6.05
N ALA A 29 18.58 5.70 5.98
CA ALA A 29 17.90 6.37 7.09
C ALA A 29 16.45 6.67 6.70
N VAL A 30 15.57 5.73 7.03
CA VAL A 30 14.21 5.96 7.54
C VAL A 30 13.66 7.38 7.34
N VAL A 31 13.21 7.65 6.12
CA VAL A 31 12.28 8.75 5.84
C VAL A 31 10.89 8.25 6.20
N ALA A 32 10.47 8.50 7.44
CA ALA A 32 9.07 8.42 7.84
C ALA A 32 8.31 9.57 7.16
N THR A 33 8.10 9.44 5.84
CA THR A 33 7.09 10.22 5.14
C THR A 33 5.74 9.69 5.57
N ALA A 34 5.04 10.44 6.41
CA ALA A 34 3.61 10.26 6.66
C ALA A 34 2.85 10.49 5.33
N GLN A 35 2.82 9.46 4.50
CA GLN A 35 1.84 9.31 3.44
C GLN A 35 0.50 9.03 4.15
N ALA A 36 -0.57 9.73 3.75
CA ALA A 36 -1.95 9.45 4.18
C ALA A 36 -2.19 7.93 4.27
N PRO A 37 -2.86 7.39 5.32
CA PRO A 37 -2.76 6.00 5.76
C PRO A 37 -2.81 5.06 4.56
N GLN A 38 -1.64 4.75 4.03
CA GLN A 38 -1.45 3.72 3.04
C GLN A 38 -1.65 2.49 3.90
N ASP A 39 -2.83 1.86 3.86
CA ASP A 39 -3.23 0.72 4.69
C ASP A 39 -2.00 0.03 5.26
N GLU A 40 -1.67 0.30 6.54
CA GLU A 40 -0.34 -0.01 7.03
C GLU A 40 -0.25 -1.53 7.16
N TYR A 41 0.34 -2.16 6.15
CA TYR A 41 0.54 -3.60 6.11
C TYR A 41 1.78 -3.90 6.95
N THR A 42 1.54 -4.34 8.18
CA THR A 42 2.58 -4.80 9.10
C THR A 42 3.09 -6.15 8.62
N LYS A 43 4.38 -6.24 8.29
CA LYS A 43 5.01 -7.51 7.90
C LYS A 43 4.96 -8.51 9.05
N ILE A 44 4.52 -9.72 8.75
CA ILE A 44 4.40 -10.83 9.70
C ILE A 44 5.11 -12.07 9.14
N GLU A 45 5.31 -13.07 9.98
CA GLU A 45 5.85 -14.34 9.51
C GLU A 45 4.73 -15.21 8.95
N VAL A 46 5.09 -16.15 8.06
CA VAL A 46 4.14 -17.09 7.45
C VAL A 46 3.42 -17.94 8.50
N LYS A 47 4.03 -18.14 9.68
CA LYS A 47 3.43 -18.85 10.81
C LYS A 47 2.29 -18.09 11.48
N ASP A 48 2.27 -16.76 11.34
CA ASP A 48 1.23 -15.89 11.90
C ASP A 48 0.02 -15.78 10.96
N LEU A 49 0.13 -16.31 9.74
CA LEU A 49 -1.02 -16.38 8.84
C LEU A 49 -2.05 -17.39 9.37
N PRO A 50 -3.34 -17.02 9.37
CA PRO A 50 -4.40 -17.96 9.69
C PRO A 50 -4.34 -19.19 8.78
N ALA A 51 -4.67 -20.36 9.33
CA ALA A 51 -4.71 -21.61 8.57
C ALA A 51 -5.59 -21.48 7.30
N ALA A 52 -6.70 -20.75 7.39
CA ALA A 52 -7.58 -20.49 6.26
C ALA A 52 -6.89 -19.73 5.13
N VAL A 53 -6.03 -18.75 5.45
CA VAL A 53 -5.26 -17.97 4.47
C VAL A 53 -4.21 -18.85 3.81
N THR A 54 -3.46 -19.64 4.59
CA THR A 54 -2.45 -20.56 4.06
C THR A 54 -3.07 -21.66 3.20
N GLU A 55 -4.22 -22.21 3.59
CA GLU A 55 -4.97 -23.17 2.78
C GLU A 55 -5.49 -22.57 1.48
N ALA A 56 -6.06 -21.35 1.54
CA ALA A 56 -6.54 -20.66 0.35
C ALA A 56 -5.40 -20.40 -0.64
N LEU A 57 -4.26 -19.91 -0.16
CA LEU A 57 -3.06 -19.70 -0.98
C LEU A 57 -2.54 -21.01 -1.57
N GLY A 58 -2.49 -22.09 -0.79
CA GLY A 58 -2.05 -23.40 -1.28
C GLY A 58 -2.98 -23.99 -2.36
N LYS A 59 -4.28 -23.67 -2.31
CA LYS A 59 -5.28 -24.09 -3.31
C LYS A 59 -5.28 -23.19 -4.55
N ALA A 60 -5.17 -21.88 -4.37
CA ALA A 60 -5.21 -20.89 -5.44
C ALA A 60 -3.89 -20.79 -6.21
N TYR A 61 -2.76 -20.92 -5.50
CA TYR A 61 -1.41 -20.81 -6.04
C TYR A 61 -0.58 -22.07 -5.68
N PRO A 62 -0.94 -23.24 -6.25
CA PRO A 62 -0.20 -24.47 -6.01
C PRO A 62 1.25 -24.35 -6.50
N GLU A 63 2.17 -25.06 -5.84
CA GLU A 63 3.61 -25.01 -6.12
C GLU A 63 4.26 -23.60 -6.02
N SER A 64 3.56 -22.62 -5.42
CA SER A 64 4.09 -21.27 -5.22
C SER A 64 4.78 -21.15 -3.86
N THR A 65 5.75 -20.24 -3.77
CA THR A 65 6.49 -19.95 -2.53
C THR A 65 6.05 -18.61 -1.95
N ILE A 66 5.69 -18.57 -0.66
CA ILE A 66 5.38 -17.31 0.01
C ILE A 66 6.68 -16.53 0.20
N LYS A 67 6.78 -15.37 -0.47
CA LYS A 67 7.92 -14.46 -0.41
C LYS A 67 7.78 -13.48 0.76
N GLU A 68 6.59 -12.91 0.91
CA GLU A 68 6.27 -11.97 1.99
C GLU A 68 4.85 -12.16 2.48
N ALA A 69 4.64 -11.92 3.77
CA ALA A 69 3.32 -11.91 4.40
C ALA A 69 3.20 -10.65 5.25
N SER A 70 2.07 -9.98 5.15
CA SER A 70 1.77 -8.78 5.93
C SER A 70 0.30 -8.77 6.33
N VAL A 71 -0.01 -8.18 7.48
CA VAL A 71 -1.36 -7.99 7.97
C VAL A 71 -1.67 -6.51 8.07
N THR A 72 -2.89 -6.13 7.71
CA THR A 72 -3.44 -4.81 7.98
C THR A 72 -4.78 -4.98 8.69
N THR A 73 -5.13 -4.01 9.53
CA THR A 73 -6.43 -3.97 10.21
C THR A 73 -7.18 -2.77 9.67
N LYS A 74 -8.28 -3.02 8.97
CA LYS A 74 -9.20 -1.99 8.49
C LYS A 74 -10.49 -2.01 9.29
N GLU A 75 -11.39 -1.09 8.99
CA GLU A 75 -12.71 -1.00 9.62
C GLU A 75 -13.56 -2.28 9.41
N GLU A 76 -13.37 -2.98 8.27
CA GLU A 76 -14.01 -4.27 7.97
C GLU A 76 -13.39 -5.49 8.69
N GLY A 77 -12.21 -5.33 9.30
CA GLY A 77 -11.49 -6.42 9.98
C GLY A 77 -10.04 -6.56 9.55
N LYS A 78 -9.44 -7.73 9.84
CA LYS A 78 -8.05 -8.02 9.48
C LYS A 78 -7.95 -8.59 8.07
N PHE A 79 -6.98 -8.06 7.34
CA PHE A 79 -6.64 -8.49 5.99
C PHE A 79 -5.16 -8.86 5.91
N TYR A 80 -4.87 -9.98 5.26
CA TYR A 80 -3.56 -10.55 5.09
C TYR A 80 -3.13 -10.40 3.64
N LYS A 81 -2.15 -9.54 3.40
CA LYS A 81 -1.50 -9.39 2.12
C LYS A 81 -0.31 -10.33 2.04
N VAL A 82 -0.35 -11.27 1.13
CA VAL A 82 0.70 -12.26 0.92
C VAL A 82 1.20 -12.14 -0.51
N VAL A 83 2.51 -12.05 -0.65
CA VAL A 83 3.20 -12.09 -1.95
C VAL A 83 3.71 -13.50 -2.15
N VAL A 84 3.21 -14.17 -3.19
CA VAL A 84 3.63 -15.51 -3.58
C VAL A 84 4.41 -15.45 -4.89
N THR A 85 5.52 -16.17 -4.97
CA THR A 85 6.27 -16.36 -6.20
C THR A 85 5.82 -17.67 -6.82
N GLN A 86 5.24 -17.60 -8.01
CA GLN A 86 4.84 -18.77 -8.79
C GLN A 86 6.06 -19.48 -9.39
N LYS A 87 5.86 -20.70 -9.88
CA LYS A 87 6.91 -21.55 -10.47
C LYS A 87 7.61 -20.93 -11.68
N ASP A 88 6.89 -20.11 -12.43
CA ASP A 88 7.38 -19.32 -13.57
C ASP A 88 8.20 -18.08 -13.14
N GLY A 89 8.29 -17.80 -11.83
CA GLY A 89 9.01 -16.64 -11.28
C GLY A 89 8.16 -15.38 -11.17
N THR A 90 6.87 -15.42 -11.53
CA THR A 90 5.97 -14.28 -11.35
C THR A 90 5.59 -14.11 -9.88
N ASP A 91 5.80 -12.92 -9.36
CA ASP A 91 5.32 -12.52 -8.05
C ASP A 91 3.84 -12.08 -8.14
N VAL A 92 2.96 -12.78 -7.44
CA VAL A 92 1.54 -12.45 -7.32
C VAL A 92 1.28 -11.93 -5.92
N THR A 93 0.63 -10.78 -5.84
CA THR A 93 0.18 -10.21 -4.56
C THR A 93 -1.29 -10.55 -4.36
N VAL A 94 -1.57 -11.18 -3.23
CA VAL A 94 -2.90 -11.67 -2.86
C VAL A 94 -3.28 -11.04 -1.54
N VAL A 95 -4.49 -10.47 -1.45
CA VAL A 95 -5.01 -9.96 -0.17
C VAL A 95 -6.19 -10.83 0.22
N LEU A 96 -6.14 -11.40 1.42
CA LEU A 96 -7.15 -12.32 1.94
C LEU A 96 -7.70 -11.80 3.26
N ASN A 97 -8.95 -12.11 3.57
CA ASN A 97 -9.51 -11.86 4.91
C ASN A 97 -9.14 -13.01 5.89
N GLU A 98 -9.54 -12.88 7.17
CA GLU A 98 -9.33 -13.95 8.19
C GLU A 98 -9.93 -15.32 7.82
N LYS A 99 -10.89 -15.36 6.90
CA LYS A 99 -11.55 -16.58 6.42
C LYS A 99 -10.83 -17.20 5.22
N GLY A 100 -9.74 -16.59 4.73
CA GLY A 100 -9.05 -17.03 3.53
C GLY A 100 -9.80 -16.70 2.24
N GLU A 101 -10.73 -15.74 2.25
CA GLU A 101 -11.37 -15.24 1.04
C GLU A 101 -10.53 -14.11 0.46
N GLU A 102 -10.18 -14.22 -0.82
CA GLU A 102 -9.46 -13.14 -1.52
C GLU A 102 -10.35 -11.91 -1.63
N VAL A 103 -9.86 -10.79 -1.12
CA VAL A 103 -10.48 -9.47 -1.24
C VAL A 103 -9.59 -8.63 -2.14
N LYS A 104 -10.18 -8.01 -3.16
CA LYS A 104 -9.44 -7.34 -4.23
C LYS A 104 -9.70 -5.84 -4.23
#